data_AF-A0A9P7KA17-F1
#
_entry.id   AF-A0A9P7KA17-F1
#
_cell.length_a   1.000
_cell.length_b   1.000
_cell.length_c   1.000
_cell.angle_alpha   90.00
_cell.angle_beta   90.00
_cell.angle_gamma   90.00
#
_symmetry.space_group_name_H-M   'P 1'
#
loop_
_entity.id
_entity.type
_entity.pdbx_description
1 polymer ?
#
loop_
_entity_poly.entity_id
_entity_poly.type
_entity_poly.pdbx_seq_one_letter_code
_entity_poly.pdbx_strand_id
1 'polypeptide(L)'
;MPEETPQFRVALRGDAILTSPRFNKGTAFTIAERKAFGLTGRLPSKVNTLDEQCKRAYAQLQMRDTPIRKNSFLQSLKDQNWVLYYTLIGRHLKELIPIIYTPTEAEAISQYSHLFRRSEGMYLAFADQDTMEADFLEQTKGQNIDLIVCSDAEAILGIGDQGVGGIGISTAKSAIYTLIGGMDPSKSLSVTLDVGTNNQDLLDDELYVGWPHKRVRGEEYDKFVDKFVQLVRKYFPNSLLHFEDFGVTNAQRLLERYRTTHSVFNDDIQGTGAVTLACIMAAIGVTKSKLSTQRYVIFGAGSAGMGIAHQLRDAIVSIDGVPESEANKQFYLIDKDGLITDSLVSTTSVRGELHPFRRPDSEWEGAQTDEEGKVRLLEVVKRISPTVLIGCSTRAGAFTEEVVKAMAAGCERPIILPLSNPSQLVEVDPKDANEWTGGKALLATGSPFPPAKRPSGKDYK
;
A
#
# COMPACT_ATOMS: atom_id res chain seq x y z
N MET A 1 20.60 28.94 4.25
CA MET A 1 19.72 29.92 4.95
C MET A 1 18.90 29.08 5.91
N PRO A 2 18.86 29.37 7.23
CA PRO A 2 17.87 28.70 8.07
C PRO A 2 16.50 29.08 7.50
N GLU A 3 15.73 28.10 7.03
CA GLU A 3 14.37 28.35 6.55
C GLU A 3 13.61 29.07 7.65
N GLU A 4 13.08 30.25 7.34
CA GLU A 4 12.24 30.99 8.28
C GLU A 4 11.09 30.09 8.71
N THR A 5 10.93 29.90 10.02
CA THR A 5 9.84 29.09 10.55
C THR A 5 8.51 29.74 10.12
N PRO A 6 7.63 29.01 9.40
CA PRO A 6 6.41 29.59 8.88
C PRO A 6 5.54 30.15 10.00
N GLN A 7 5.11 31.41 9.86
CA GLN A 7 4.23 32.07 10.81
C GLN A 7 2.78 32.00 10.32
N PHE A 8 1.91 31.41 11.13
CA PHE A 8 0.48 31.30 10.84
C PHE A 8 -0.30 32.32 11.65
N ARG A 9 -1.21 33.05 11.00
CA ARG A 9 -2.19 33.89 11.67
C ARG A 9 -3.48 33.10 11.85
N VAL A 10 -3.87 32.87 13.10
CA VAL A 10 -5.09 32.13 13.43
C VAL A 10 -5.97 32.98 14.35
N ALA A 11 -7.29 32.91 14.15
CA ALA A 11 -8.28 33.57 15.00
C ALA A 11 -8.77 32.67 16.16
N LEU A 12 -8.22 31.45 16.29
CA LEU A 12 -8.60 30.49 17.33
C LEU A 12 -8.11 30.94 18.70
N ARG A 13 -8.96 30.75 19.72
CA ARG A 13 -8.69 31.11 21.13
C ARG A 13 -9.30 30.08 22.07
N GLY A 14 -8.83 30.03 23.30
CA GLY A 14 -9.40 29.16 24.35
C GLY A 14 -9.42 27.70 23.93
N ASP A 15 -10.57 27.05 24.09
CA ASP A 15 -10.69 25.63 23.75
C ASP A 15 -10.59 25.37 22.24
N ALA A 16 -10.99 26.31 21.38
CA ALA A 16 -10.95 26.12 19.93
C ALA A 16 -9.54 25.93 19.36
N ILE A 17 -8.50 26.52 19.98
CA ILE A 17 -7.11 26.26 19.58
C ILE A 17 -6.55 25.00 20.26
N LEU A 18 -7.02 24.65 21.46
CA LEU A 18 -6.58 23.44 22.18
C LEU A 18 -7.14 22.15 21.55
N THR A 19 -8.33 22.22 20.95
CA THR A 19 -8.97 21.07 20.29
C THR A 19 -8.70 21.02 18.78
N SER A 20 -7.95 21.98 18.23
CA SER A 20 -7.49 21.96 16.85
C SER A 20 -6.15 21.22 16.75
N PRO A 21 -6.09 19.99 16.21
CA PRO A 21 -4.87 19.17 16.28
C PRO A 21 -3.72 19.77 15.48
N ARG A 22 -4.05 20.52 14.42
CA ARG A 22 -3.10 21.27 13.59
C ARG A 22 -2.39 22.39 14.35
N PHE A 23 -3.10 23.10 15.24
CA PHE A 23 -2.59 24.31 15.89
C PHE A 23 -2.29 24.12 17.39
N ASN A 24 -2.78 23.05 17.99
CA ASN A 24 -2.53 22.76 19.40
C ASN A 24 -1.06 22.43 19.63
N LYS A 25 -0.44 23.16 20.55
CA LYS A 25 0.94 22.93 21.01
C LYS A 25 0.99 22.27 22.39
N GLY A 26 -0.15 22.01 23.01
CA GLY A 26 -0.25 21.52 24.38
C GLY A 26 0.54 22.39 25.36
N THR A 27 1.44 21.77 26.12
CA THR A 27 2.29 22.48 27.10
C THR A 27 3.37 23.37 26.47
N ALA A 28 3.57 23.31 25.15
CA ALA A 28 4.57 24.09 24.42
C ALA A 28 4.08 25.48 23.98
N PHE A 29 2.80 25.82 24.21
CA PHE A 29 2.38 27.22 24.12
C PHE A 29 3.21 28.06 25.09
N THR A 30 3.91 29.07 24.56
CA THR A 30 4.68 30.03 25.35
C THR A 30 3.78 30.87 26.23
N ILE A 31 4.35 31.54 27.25
CA ILE A 31 3.58 32.43 28.14
C ILE A 31 2.87 33.54 27.32
N ALA A 32 3.55 34.10 26.32
CA ALA A 32 2.99 35.13 25.44
C ALA A 32 1.82 34.59 24.61
N GLU A 33 1.96 33.42 23.99
CA GLU A 33 0.86 32.75 23.26
C GLU A 33 -0.31 32.42 24.18
N ARG A 34 -0.05 31.94 25.40
CA ARG A 34 -1.11 31.65 26.37
C ARG A 34 -1.92 32.89 26.71
N LYS A 35 -1.27 34.05 26.92
CA LYS A 35 -1.98 35.31 27.13
C LYS A 35 -2.74 35.73 25.86
N ALA A 36 -2.09 35.67 24.70
CA ALA A 36 -2.65 36.10 23.43
C ALA A 36 -3.88 35.28 23.00
N PHE A 37 -3.87 33.96 23.24
CA PHE A 37 -4.94 33.04 22.87
C PHE A 37 -5.92 32.73 24.01
N GLY A 38 -5.77 33.33 25.20
CA GLY A 38 -6.68 33.10 26.33
C GLY A 38 -6.57 31.71 26.96
N LEU A 39 -5.35 31.17 27.05
CA LEU A 39 -5.02 29.87 27.61
C LEU A 39 -4.46 29.93 29.03
N THR A 40 -4.26 31.14 29.59
CA THR A 40 -3.88 31.31 30.99
C THR A 40 -4.91 30.65 31.89
N GLY A 41 -4.47 29.75 32.78
CA GLY A 41 -5.35 28.95 33.65
C GLY A 41 -5.91 27.66 33.02
N ARG A 42 -5.75 27.45 31.70
CA ARG A 42 -6.18 26.23 30.99
C ARG A 42 -5.09 25.17 30.87
N LEU A 43 -3.83 25.55 31.08
CA LEU A 43 -2.67 24.69 30.94
C LEU A 43 -1.81 24.70 32.22
N PRO A 44 -1.13 23.60 32.56
CA PRO A 44 -0.14 23.57 33.63
C PRO A 44 0.92 24.66 33.46
N SER A 45 1.42 25.23 34.56
CA SER A 45 2.27 26.44 34.53
C SER A 45 3.58 26.27 33.75
N LYS A 46 4.22 25.09 33.81
CA LYS A 46 5.47 24.83 33.09
C LYS A 46 5.22 24.85 31.56
N VAL A 47 6.05 25.61 30.85
CA VAL A 47 6.16 25.53 29.39
C VAL A 47 7.14 24.41 29.07
N ASN A 48 6.72 23.44 28.25
CA ASN A 48 7.59 22.34 27.84
C ASN A 48 8.11 22.52 26.42
N THR A 49 9.35 22.11 26.17
CA THR A 49 9.87 22.04 24.80
C THR A 49 9.21 20.88 24.05
N LEU A 50 9.27 20.92 22.71
CA LEU A 50 8.82 19.79 21.88
C LEU A 50 9.56 18.50 22.25
N ASP A 51 10.85 18.58 22.59
CA ASP A 51 11.65 17.43 23.05
C ASP A 51 11.12 16.83 24.35
N GLU A 52 10.77 17.65 25.33
CA GLU A 52 10.16 17.18 26.59
C GLU A 52 8.81 16.51 26.32
N GLN A 53 8.02 17.02 25.36
CA GLN A 53 6.76 16.40 24.97
C GLN A 53 6.98 15.06 24.26
N CYS A 54 7.92 14.98 23.30
CA CYS A 54 8.29 13.72 22.64
C CYS A 54 8.78 12.69 23.65
N LYS A 55 9.62 13.07 24.62
CA LYS A 55 10.08 12.18 25.69
C LYS A 55 8.92 11.61 26.49
N ARG A 56 7.93 12.45 26.84
CA ARG A 56 6.73 12.01 27.56
C ARG A 56 5.87 11.07 26.71
N ALA A 57 5.59 11.45 25.45
CA ALA A 57 4.77 10.66 24.54
C ALA A 57 5.41 9.30 24.25
N TYR A 58 6.73 9.26 24.02
CA TYR A 58 7.46 8.00 23.83
C TYR A 58 7.41 7.12 25.07
N ALA A 59 7.59 7.66 26.28
CA ALA A 59 7.44 6.88 27.51
C ALA A 59 6.02 6.29 27.66
N GLN A 60 4.99 7.05 27.28
CA GLN A 60 3.60 6.57 27.28
C GLN A 60 3.31 5.50 26.22
N LEU A 61 3.97 5.60 25.07
CA LEU A 61 3.92 4.62 23.99
C LEU A 61 4.58 3.30 24.41
N GLN A 62 5.73 3.36 25.09
CA GLN A 62 6.46 2.16 25.55
C GLN A 62 5.72 1.42 26.68
N MET A 63 4.76 2.05 27.36
CA MET A 63 3.86 1.39 28.31
C MET A 63 2.74 0.58 27.63
N ARG A 64 2.70 0.51 26.29
CA ARG A 64 1.70 -0.27 25.54
C ARG A 64 2.29 -1.61 25.12
N ASP A 65 1.64 -2.68 25.56
CA ASP A 65 2.17 -4.04 25.44
C ASP A 65 2.04 -4.62 24.03
N THR A 66 1.09 -4.15 23.22
CA THR A 66 0.80 -4.68 21.89
C THR A 66 0.92 -3.61 20.80
N PRO A 67 1.27 -4.00 19.55
CA PRO A 67 1.33 -3.07 18.42
C PRO A 67 0.03 -2.29 18.21
N ILE A 68 -1.14 -2.95 18.27
CA ILE A 68 -2.44 -2.28 18.11
C ILE A 68 -2.72 -1.24 19.22
N ARG A 69 -2.27 -1.48 20.46
CA ARG A 69 -2.37 -0.48 21.54
C ARG A 69 -1.42 0.70 21.32
N LYS A 70 -0.25 0.47 20.70
CA LYS A 70 0.66 1.54 20.26
C LYS A 70 0.04 2.35 19.13
N ASN A 71 -0.56 1.70 18.13
CA ASN A 71 -1.29 2.34 17.04
C ASN A 71 -2.42 3.24 17.59
N SER A 72 -3.30 2.71 18.44
CA SER A 72 -4.41 3.48 19.03
C SER A 72 -3.93 4.69 19.85
N PHE A 73 -2.78 4.58 20.53
CA PHE A 73 -2.16 5.72 21.22
C PHE A 73 -1.67 6.79 20.23
N LEU A 74 -0.99 6.38 19.14
CA LEU A 74 -0.50 7.30 18.12
C LEU A 74 -1.66 7.97 17.37
N GLN A 75 -2.76 7.26 17.10
CA GLN A 75 -3.96 7.84 16.53
C GLN A 75 -4.56 8.91 17.44
N SER A 76 -4.69 8.60 18.74
CA SER A 76 -5.13 9.59 19.72
C SER A 76 -4.19 10.79 19.83
N LEU A 77 -2.87 10.59 19.66
CA LEU A 77 -1.88 11.67 19.63
C LEU A 77 -2.05 12.56 18.39
N LYS A 78 -2.30 11.96 17.23
CA LYS A 78 -2.60 12.67 15.97
C LYS A 78 -3.85 13.55 16.13
N ASP A 79 -4.90 13.02 16.75
CA ASP A 79 -6.15 13.74 17.04
C ASP A 79 -6.00 14.90 18.03
N GLN A 80 -4.83 15.02 18.68
CA GLN A 80 -4.57 16.06 19.67
C GLN A 80 -3.53 17.08 19.20
N ASN A 81 -2.46 16.63 18.52
CA ASN A 81 -1.32 17.48 18.19
C ASN A 81 -0.51 16.88 17.02
N TRP A 82 -0.69 17.44 15.83
CA TRP A 82 0.01 17.00 14.61
C TRP A 82 1.53 17.16 14.70
N VAL A 83 2.01 18.30 15.22
CA VAL A 83 3.45 18.56 15.33
C VAL A 83 4.10 17.50 16.21
N LEU A 84 3.50 17.17 17.36
CA LEU A 84 4.01 16.15 18.26
C LEU A 84 3.94 14.74 17.65
N TYR A 85 2.83 14.39 16.98
CA TYR A 85 2.66 13.11 16.27
C TYR A 85 3.75 12.90 15.22
N TYR A 86 3.87 13.82 14.26
CA TYR A 86 4.84 13.69 13.16
C TYR A 86 6.29 13.78 13.66
N THR A 87 6.57 14.63 14.65
CA THR A 87 7.92 14.72 15.23
C THR A 87 8.31 13.45 15.96
N LEU A 88 7.41 12.85 16.75
CA LEU A 88 7.68 11.61 17.46
C LEU A 88 7.99 10.47 16.49
N ILE A 89 7.16 10.31 15.45
CA ILE A 89 7.34 9.25 14.46
C ILE A 89 8.59 9.50 13.63
N GLY A 90 8.83 10.73 13.19
CA GLY A 90 10.05 11.08 12.45
C GLY A 90 11.34 10.75 13.19
N ARG A 91 11.37 10.88 14.53
CA ARG A 91 12.54 10.50 15.36
C ARG A 91 12.73 8.99 15.51
N HIS A 92 11.67 8.22 15.35
CA HIS A 92 11.63 6.76 15.55
C HIS A 92 11.11 6.05 14.30
N LEU A 93 11.42 6.56 13.11
CA LEU A 93 10.74 6.20 11.87
C LEU A 93 10.74 4.68 11.59
N LYS A 94 11.90 4.04 11.74
CA LYS A 94 12.04 2.58 11.54
C LYS A 94 11.24 1.75 12.56
N GLU A 95 11.12 2.24 13.79
CA GLU A 95 10.39 1.56 14.87
C GLU A 95 8.87 1.73 14.69
N LEU A 96 8.43 2.91 14.25
CA LEU A 96 7.02 3.30 14.32
C LEU A 96 6.27 3.21 12.99
N ILE A 97 6.93 3.15 11.84
CA ILE A 97 6.25 2.84 10.57
C ILE A 97 5.45 1.53 10.67
N PRO A 98 6.00 0.41 11.18
CA PRO A 98 5.23 -0.83 11.30
C PRO A 98 4.03 -0.76 12.27
N ILE A 99 3.93 0.31 13.07
CA ILE A 99 2.83 0.55 14.01
C ILE A 99 1.72 1.36 13.36
N ILE A 100 2.03 2.38 12.54
CA ILE A 100 1.05 3.24 11.86
C ILE A 100 0.77 2.83 10.40
N TYR A 101 1.39 1.73 9.96
CA TYR A 101 1.26 1.15 8.64
C TYR A 101 1.35 -0.38 8.76
N THR A 102 1.69 -1.09 7.70
CA THR A 102 1.78 -2.54 7.71
C THR A 102 2.87 -3.05 8.67
N PRO A 103 2.61 -4.12 9.45
CA PRO A 103 1.39 -4.93 9.46
C PRO A 103 0.30 -4.47 10.44
N THR A 104 0.58 -3.60 11.41
CA THR A 104 -0.36 -3.26 12.50
C THR A 104 -1.63 -2.57 11.98
N GLU A 105 -1.50 -1.74 10.95
CA GLU A 105 -2.63 -1.02 10.36
C GLU A 105 -3.68 -1.96 9.75
N ALA A 106 -3.26 -3.14 9.26
CA ALA A 106 -4.21 -4.15 8.77
C ALA A 106 -5.13 -4.65 9.90
N GLU A 107 -4.56 -4.88 11.10
CA GLU A 107 -5.33 -5.24 12.29
C GLU A 107 -6.28 -4.10 12.68
N ALA A 108 -5.79 -2.85 12.67
CA ALA A 108 -6.60 -1.68 12.98
C ALA A 108 -7.78 -1.49 12.01
N ILE A 109 -7.56 -1.70 10.71
CA ILE A 109 -8.59 -1.65 9.67
C ILE A 109 -9.62 -2.76 9.89
N SER A 110 -9.19 -3.99 10.18
CA SER A 110 -10.11 -5.11 10.42
C SER A 110 -10.99 -4.91 11.66
N GLN A 111 -10.51 -4.14 12.64
CA GLN A 111 -11.23 -3.80 13.87
C GLN A 111 -11.82 -2.37 13.83
N TYR A 112 -11.87 -1.73 12.66
CA TYR A 112 -12.16 -0.29 12.55
C TYR A 112 -13.45 0.12 13.26
N SER A 113 -14.53 -0.64 13.04
CA SER A 113 -15.84 -0.45 13.67
C SER A 113 -15.78 -0.46 15.20
N HIS A 114 -15.03 -1.39 15.78
CA HIS A 114 -14.86 -1.54 17.23
C HIS A 114 -13.91 -0.51 17.83
N LEU A 115 -12.96 -0.01 17.03
CA LEU A 115 -11.97 0.98 17.44
C LEU A 115 -12.41 2.43 17.21
N PHE A 116 -13.49 2.64 16.45
CA PHE A 116 -13.98 3.96 16.07
C PHE A 116 -14.26 4.84 17.29
N ARG A 117 -13.72 6.07 17.27
CA ARG A 117 -13.92 7.07 18.33
C ARG A 117 -14.19 8.46 17.76
N ARG A 118 -13.45 8.80 16.72
CA ARG A 118 -13.52 10.10 16.05
C ARG A 118 -13.30 9.87 14.56
N SER A 119 -14.08 10.57 13.75
CA SER A 119 -13.91 10.59 12.30
C SER A 119 -12.57 11.23 11.92
N GLU A 120 -11.85 10.56 11.02
CA GLU A 120 -10.70 11.08 10.28
C GLU A 120 -10.95 10.90 8.78
N GLY A 121 -10.65 11.92 7.98
CA GLY A 121 -10.84 11.92 6.53
C GLY A 121 -12.30 12.15 6.11
N MET A 122 -12.61 11.78 4.87
CA MET A 122 -13.92 11.96 4.23
C MET A 122 -14.54 10.61 3.87
N TYR A 123 -15.83 10.47 4.14
CA TYR A 123 -16.62 9.27 3.87
C TYR A 123 -17.68 9.65 2.84
N LEU A 124 -17.62 9.03 1.66
CA LEU A 124 -18.64 9.21 0.63
C LEU A 124 -19.33 7.87 0.46
N ALA A 125 -20.59 7.78 0.88
CA ALA A 125 -21.39 6.56 0.78
C ALA A 125 -22.24 6.59 -0.49
N PHE A 126 -22.41 5.43 -1.13
CA PHE A 126 -23.27 5.29 -2.31
C PHE A 126 -24.74 5.60 -2.00
N ALA A 127 -25.20 5.34 -0.77
CA ALA A 127 -26.54 5.69 -0.31
C ALA A 127 -26.82 7.20 -0.38
N ASP A 128 -25.78 8.03 -0.21
CA ASP A 128 -25.86 9.50 -0.17
C ASP A 128 -25.28 10.13 -1.45
N GLN A 129 -25.20 9.35 -2.55
CA GLN A 129 -24.53 9.80 -3.76
C GLN A 129 -25.13 11.09 -4.35
N ASP A 130 -26.41 11.37 -4.12
CA ASP A 130 -27.08 12.58 -4.61
C ASP A 130 -26.51 13.86 -3.99
N THR A 131 -26.15 13.82 -2.70
CA THR A 131 -25.58 14.96 -1.96
C THR A 131 -24.05 15.03 -2.00
N MET A 132 -23.38 14.05 -2.61
CA MET A 132 -21.91 13.93 -2.65
C MET A 132 -21.15 15.24 -2.94
N GLU A 133 -21.62 16.08 -3.88
CA GLU A 133 -20.97 17.36 -4.18
C GLU A 133 -21.06 18.35 -3.01
N ALA A 134 -22.22 18.44 -2.35
CA ALA A 134 -22.40 19.29 -1.18
C ALA A 134 -21.53 18.81 -0.01
N ASP A 135 -21.49 17.49 0.22
CA ASP A 135 -20.70 16.88 1.29
C ASP A 135 -19.19 17.07 1.05
N PHE A 136 -18.75 16.90 -0.21
CA PHE A 136 -17.37 17.16 -0.64
C PHE A 136 -16.98 18.63 -0.40
N LEU A 137 -17.85 19.58 -0.77
CA LEU A 137 -17.59 21.00 -0.60
C LEU A 137 -17.57 21.45 0.86
N GLU A 138 -18.44 20.92 1.70
CA GLU A 138 -18.46 21.29 3.12
C GLU A 138 -17.21 20.77 3.83
N GLN A 139 -16.80 19.52 3.55
CA GLN A 139 -15.59 18.94 4.14
C GLN A 139 -14.31 19.62 3.64
N THR A 140 -14.25 20.06 2.39
CA THR A 140 -13.04 20.67 1.79
C THR A 140 -13.01 22.20 1.88
N LYS A 141 -14.00 22.80 2.56
CA LYS A 141 -14.17 24.24 2.66
C LYS A 141 -12.94 24.94 3.22
N GLY A 142 -12.40 25.87 2.45
CA GLY A 142 -11.21 26.66 2.83
C GLY A 142 -9.91 25.86 2.87
N GLN A 143 -9.89 24.64 2.33
CA GLN A 143 -8.69 23.82 2.18
C GLN A 143 -8.05 24.04 0.81
N ASN A 144 -6.73 23.86 0.74
CA ASN A 144 -6.00 23.75 -0.52
C ASN A 144 -5.34 22.38 -0.56
N ILE A 145 -5.91 21.47 -1.34
CA ILE A 145 -5.55 20.05 -1.34
C ILE A 145 -4.63 19.77 -2.52
N ASP A 146 -3.46 19.21 -2.24
CA ASP A 146 -2.44 18.81 -3.23
C ASP A 146 -2.40 17.27 -3.39
N LEU A 147 -2.91 16.51 -2.40
CA LEU A 147 -2.99 15.05 -2.44
C LEU A 147 -4.35 14.56 -1.95
N ILE A 148 -4.92 13.61 -2.67
CA ILE A 148 -6.08 12.84 -2.25
C ILE A 148 -5.70 11.37 -2.30
N VAL A 149 -5.80 10.67 -1.17
CA VAL A 149 -5.67 9.20 -1.14
C VAL A 149 -7.07 8.63 -0.93
N CYS A 150 -7.55 7.81 -1.86
CA CYS A 150 -8.85 7.17 -1.75
C CYS A 150 -8.76 5.65 -1.86
N SER A 151 -9.70 4.98 -1.21
CA SER A 151 -9.89 3.53 -1.31
C SER A 151 -11.38 3.21 -1.34
N ASP A 152 -11.77 2.15 -2.06
CA ASP A 152 -13.07 1.48 -1.90
C ASP A 152 -12.98 0.24 -0.98
N ALA A 153 -11.77 -0.06 -0.49
CA ALA A 153 -11.44 -1.14 0.43
C ALA A 153 -11.80 -2.55 -0.05
N GLU A 154 -11.97 -2.79 -1.35
CA GLU A 154 -12.32 -4.13 -1.84
C GLU A 154 -11.16 -5.13 -1.70
N ALA A 155 -9.92 -4.64 -1.72
CA ALA A 155 -8.73 -5.46 -1.66
C ALA A 155 -7.68 -4.87 -0.72
N ILE A 156 -8.03 -4.61 0.55
CA ILE A 156 -7.08 -4.11 1.54
C ILE A 156 -5.96 -5.12 1.74
N LEU A 157 -4.74 -4.80 1.26
CA LEU A 157 -3.55 -5.63 1.39
C LEU A 157 -3.85 -7.10 1.01
N GLY A 158 -3.67 -8.02 1.95
CA GLY A 158 -4.11 -9.41 1.83
C GLY A 158 -5.26 -9.80 2.76
N ILE A 159 -5.87 -8.85 3.46
CA ILE A 159 -7.04 -9.08 4.34
C ILE A 159 -8.37 -8.89 3.61
N GLY A 160 -8.33 -8.48 2.35
CA GLY A 160 -9.48 -8.48 1.44
C GLY A 160 -10.44 -7.32 1.69
N ASP A 161 -11.74 -7.60 1.57
CA ASP A 161 -12.79 -6.59 1.64
C ASP A 161 -13.05 -6.12 3.07
N GLN A 162 -12.83 -4.83 3.33
CA GLN A 162 -12.97 -4.23 4.67
C GLN A 162 -13.99 -3.08 4.73
N GLY A 163 -14.78 -2.89 3.67
CA GLY A 163 -15.82 -1.86 3.60
C GLY A 163 -15.34 -0.47 4.00
N VAL A 164 -16.06 0.20 4.90
CA VAL A 164 -15.70 1.56 5.36
C VAL A 164 -14.35 1.64 6.10
N GLY A 165 -13.82 0.50 6.57
CA GLY A 165 -12.52 0.43 7.24
C GLY A 165 -11.35 0.87 6.35
N GLY A 166 -11.53 0.92 5.02
CA GLY A 166 -10.50 1.40 4.09
C GLY A 166 -10.05 2.84 4.31
N ILE A 167 -10.78 3.64 5.08
CA ILE A 167 -10.27 4.95 5.51
C ILE A 167 -8.94 4.84 6.28
N GLY A 168 -8.69 3.71 6.97
CA GLY A 168 -7.43 3.45 7.66
C GLY A 168 -6.24 3.43 6.70
N ILE A 169 -6.33 2.76 5.55
CA ILE A 169 -5.21 2.73 4.61
C ILE A 169 -4.98 4.12 3.97
N SER A 170 -6.06 4.82 3.60
CA SER A 170 -5.97 6.18 3.05
C SER A 170 -5.30 7.17 4.01
N THR A 171 -5.64 7.10 5.31
CA THR A 171 -5.06 7.96 6.35
C THR A 171 -3.62 7.59 6.69
N ALA A 172 -3.30 6.29 6.71
CA ALA A 172 -1.95 5.80 6.92
C ALA A 172 -1.00 6.22 5.79
N LYS A 173 -1.41 6.06 4.51
CA LYS A 173 -0.64 6.56 3.35
C LYS A 173 -0.42 8.06 3.41
N SER A 174 -1.45 8.83 3.74
CA SER A 174 -1.33 10.30 3.87
C SER A 174 -0.29 10.70 4.93
N ALA A 175 -0.23 9.95 6.05
CA ALA A 175 0.80 10.14 7.07
C ALA A 175 2.21 9.80 6.54
N ILE A 176 2.35 8.74 5.73
CA ILE A 176 3.62 8.37 5.09
C ILE A 176 4.09 9.45 4.09
N TYR A 177 3.19 10.03 3.29
CA TYR A 177 3.52 11.18 2.42
C TYR A 177 4.08 12.36 3.22
N THR A 178 3.55 12.61 4.41
CA THR A 178 4.07 13.67 5.30
C THR A 178 5.44 13.30 5.86
N LEU A 179 5.59 12.09 6.39
CA LEU A 179 6.79 11.64 7.09
C LEU A 179 8.01 11.44 6.17
N ILE A 180 7.78 10.91 4.97
CA ILE A 180 8.85 10.52 4.04
C ILE A 180 8.91 11.48 2.84
N GLY A 181 7.75 11.88 2.32
CA GLY A 181 7.65 12.78 1.18
C GLY A 181 7.73 14.27 1.53
N GLY A 182 7.70 14.62 2.83
CA GLY A 182 7.73 16.01 3.29
C GLY A 182 6.46 16.81 2.91
N MET A 183 5.37 16.13 2.60
CA MET A 183 4.10 16.77 2.26
C MET A 183 3.51 17.50 3.49
N ASP A 184 2.94 18.67 3.28
CA ASP A 184 2.15 19.35 4.32
C ASP A 184 0.87 18.54 4.59
N PRO A 185 0.67 18.00 5.81
CA PRO A 185 -0.50 17.18 6.14
C PRO A 185 -1.83 17.94 6.02
N SER A 186 -1.80 19.27 6.04
CA SER A 186 -3.01 20.09 5.82
C SER A 186 -3.44 20.20 4.36
N LYS A 187 -2.65 19.64 3.45
CA LYS A 187 -2.94 19.58 2.01
C LYS A 187 -3.23 18.17 1.51
N SER A 188 -3.33 17.20 2.43
CA SER A 188 -3.74 15.83 2.12
C SER A 188 -5.18 15.59 2.56
N LEU A 189 -5.96 14.91 1.73
CA LEU A 189 -7.30 14.43 2.07
C LEU A 189 -7.35 12.91 1.92
N SER A 190 -7.69 12.22 2.99
CA SER A 190 -7.96 10.78 2.98
C SER A 190 -9.45 10.55 2.74
N VAL A 191 -9.79 9.66 1.81
CA VAL A 191 -11.18 9.40 1.41
C VAL A 191 -11.46 7.89 1.46
N THR A 192 -12.65 7.53 1.88
CA THR A 192 -13.22 6.19 1.65
C THR A 192 -14.47 6.30 0.79
N LEU A 193 -14.54 5.46 -0.24
CA LEU A 193 -15.67 5.34 -1.15
C LEU A 193 -16.51 4.14 -0.71
N ASP A 194 -17.48 4.38 0.17
CA ASP A 194 -18.31 3.32 0.74
C ASP A 194 -19.44 2.93 -0.21
N VAL A 195 -19.14 1.94 -1.05
CA VAL A 195 -20.09 1.32 -1.99
C VAL A 195 -20.69 0.02 -1.43
N GLY A 196 -20.60 -0.20 -0.11
CA GLY A 196 -20.93 -1.45 0.56
C GLY A 196 -19.74 -2.39 0.69
N THR A 197 -19.98 -3.59 1.26
CA THR A 197 -18.98 -4.64 1.45
C THR A 197 -19.58 -6.02 1.16
N ASN A 198 -18.77 -6.91 0.58
CA ASN A 198 -19.13 -8.32 0.41
C ASN A 198 -18.69 -9.19 1.59
N ASN A 199 -17.91 -8.63 2.52
CA ASN A 199 -17.47 -9.31 3.73
C ASN A 199 -18.67 -9.58 4.64
N GLN A 200 -19.01 -10.86 4.82
CA GLN A 200 -20.19 -11.25 5.60
C GLN A 200 -19.99 -10.99 7.10
N ASP A 201 -18.77 -11.14 7.61
CA ASP A 201 -18.46 -10.89 9.02
C ASP A 201 -18.73 -9.43 9.39
N LEU A 202 -18.42 -8.49 8.48
CA LEU A 202 -18.75 -7.07 8.66
C LEU A 202 -20.25 -6.78 8.55
N LEU A 203 -20.97 -7.47 7.65
CA LEU A 203 -22.41 -7.26 7.51
C LEU A 203 -23.21 -7.83 8.69
N ASP A 204 -22.69 -8.87 9.33
CA ASP A 204 -23.29 -9.50 10.50
C ASP A 204 -22.87 -8.84 11.83
N ASP A 205 -21.88 -7.94 11.79
CA ASP A 205 -21.39 -7.19 12.95
C ASP A 205 -22.32 -6.01 13.29
N GLU A 206 -22.98 -6.08 14.45
CA GLU A 206 -23.86 -5.02 14.95
C GLU A 206 -23.16 -3.66 15.14
N LEU A 207 -21.84 -3.66 15.30
CA LEU A 207 -21.05 -2.44 15.44
C LEU A 207 -20.52 -1.90 14.11
N TYR A 208 -20.78 -2.56 12.97
CA TYR A 208 -20.30 -2.09 11.68
C TYR A 208 -20.78 -0.67 11.38
N VAL A 209 -19.81 0.24 11.19
CA VAL A 209 -20.08 1.68 11.00
C VAL A 209 -20.21 2.09 9.54
N GLY A 210 -20.07 1.15 8.59
CA GLY A 210 -20.21 1.40 7.17
C GLY A 210 -21.62 1.10 6.66
N TRP A 211 -21.84 1.31 5.37
CA TRP A 211 -23.13 1.01 4.74
C TRP A 211 -23.35 -0.52 4.69
N PRO A 212 -24.35 -1.07 5.41
CA PRO A 212 -24.53 -2.52 5.56
C PRO A 212 -25.24 -3.12 4.34
N HIS A 213 -24.60 -3.02 3.19
CA HIS A 213 -25.10 -3.51 1.91
C HIS A 213 -24.00 -4.25 1.14
N LYS A 214 -24.38 -5.22 0.32
CA LYS A 214 -23.45 -5.85 -0.63
C LYS A 214 -22.96 -4.80 -1.62
N ARG A 215 -21.72 -4.98 -2.10
CA ARG A 215 -21.05 -4.00 -2.96
C ARG A 215 -21.86 -3.68 -4.21
N VAL A 216 -21.96 -2.39 -4.52
CA VAL A 216 -22.45 -1.92 -5.82
C VAL A 216 -21.45 -2.30 -6.91
N ARG A 217 -21.96 -2.69 -8.08
CA ARG A 217 -21.17 -3.17 -9.23
C ARG A 217 -21.65 -2.55 -10.53
N GLY A 218 -20.84 -2.67 -11.57
CA GLY A 218 -21.19 -2.28 -12.93
C GLY A 218 -21.34 -0.77 -13.10
N GLU A 219 -22.30 -0.36 -13.92
CA GLU A 219 -22.48 1.03 -14.35
C GLU A 219 -22.74 1.99 -13.19
N GLU A 220 -23.49 1.55 -12.17
CA GLU A 220 -23.81 2.39 -11.02
C GLU A 220 -22.58 2.68 -10.15
N TYR A 221 -21.73 1.67 -9.94
CA TYR A 221 -20.42 1.86 -9.29
C TYR A 221 -19.56 2.85 -10.09
N ASP A 222 -19.54 2.70 -11.41
CA ASP A 222 -18.75 3.57 -12.29
C ASP A 222 -19.24 5.03 -12.26
N LYS A 223 -20.55 5.26 -12.26
CA LYS A 223 -21.13 6.61 -12.13
C LYS A 223 -20.76 7.25 -10.80
N PHE A 224 -20.82 6.47 -9.72
CA PHE A 224 -20.48 6.93 -8.38
C PHE A 224 -19.00 7.36 -8.28
N VAL A 225 -18.08 6.49 -8.70
CA VAL A 225 -16.64 6.80 -8.71
C VAL A 225 -16.34 7.97 -9.65
N ASP A 226 -16.96 8.00 -10.83
CA ASP A 226 -16.76 9.09 -11.79
C ASP A 226 -17.21 10.43 -11.21
N LYS A 227 -18.36 10.48 -10.52
CA LYS A 227 -18.82 11.69 -9.84
C LYS A 227 -17.77 12.21 -8.88
N PHE A 228 -17.20 11.35 -8.03
CA PHE A 228 -16.11 11.73 -7.13
C PHE A 228 -14.87 12.24 -7.88
N VAL A 229 -14.39 11.51 -8.90
CA VAL A 229 -13.21 11.92 -9.68
C VAL A 229 -13.42 13.26 -10.38
N GLN A 230 -14.62 13.52 -10.93
CA GLN A 230 -14.94 14.81 -11.53
C GLN A 230 -15.00 15.94 -10.49
N LEU A 231 -15.43 15.69 -9.26
CA LEU A 231 -15.36 16.67 -8.18
C LEU A 231 -13.92 17.02 -7.83
N VAL A 232 -13.03 16.02 -7.75
CA VAL A 232 -11.60 16.24 -7.57
C VAL A 232 -11.04 17.12 -8.69
N ARG A 233 -11.35 16.81 -9.96
CA ARG A 233 -10.91 17.64 -11.10
C ARG A 233 -11.46 19.06 -11.05
N LYS A 234 -12.73 19.22 -10.70
CA LYS A 234 -13.43 20.51 -10.71
C LYS A 234 -12.87 21.45 -9.64
N TYR A 235 -12.62 20.94 -8.45
CA TYR A 235 -12.27 21.75 -7.28
C TYR A 235 -10.77 21.74 -6.94
N PHE A 236 -10.07 20.65 -7.27
CA PHE A 236 -8.63 20.47 -7.01
C PHE A 236 -7.89 19.92 -8.25
N PRO A 237 -7.94 20.60 -9.41
CA PRO A 237 -7.40 20.10 -10.68
C PRO A 237 -5.90 19.79 -10.68
N ASN A 238 -5.15 20.38 -9.75
CA ASN A 238 -3.70 20.19 -9.62
C ASN A 238 -3.33 19.17 -8.52
N SER A 239 -4.32 18.58 -7.85
CA SER A 239 -4.06 17.55 -6.84
C SER A 239 -3.71 16.21 -7.49
N LEU A 240 -2.86 15.43 -6.83
CA LEU A 240 -2.65 14.03 -7.15
C LEU A 240 -3.78 13.20 -6.53
N LEU A 241 -4.51 12.45 -7.35
CA LEU A 241 -5.47 11.44 -6.88
C LEU A 241 -4.82 10.06 -6.86
N HIS A 242 -4.56 9.57 -5.66
CA HIS A 242 -3.97 8.27 -5.37
C HIS A 242 -5.08 7.25 -5.06
N PHE A 243 -5.26 6.26 -5.93
CA PHE A 243 -6.12 5.10 -5.71
C PHE A 243 -5.36 4.00 -4.97
N GLU A 244 -5.89 3.54 -3.83
CA GLU A 244 -5.28 2.53 -2.97
C GLU A 244 -6.25 1.38 -2.70
N ASP A 245 -5.76 0.13 -2.76
CA ASP A 245 -6.46 -1.09 -2.32
C ASP A 245 -7.83 -1.31 -3.00
N PHE A 246 -7.93 -0.92 -4.27
CA PHE A 246 -9.10 -1.20 -5.11
C PHE A 246 -9.10 -2.66 -5.57
N GLY A 247 -10.31 -3.22 -5.73
CA GLY A 247 -10.49 -4.58 -6.25
C GLY A 247 -9.80 -4.76 -7.62
N VAL A 248 -9.26 -5.96 -7.87
CA VAL A 248 -8.43 -6.27 -9.06
C VAL A 248 -9.12 -5.93 -10.39
N THR A 249 -10.44 -6.07 -10.47
CA THR A 249 -11.23 -5.73 -11.67
C THR A 249 -11.45 -4.23 -11.87
N ASN A 250 -11.31 -3.44 -10.81
CA ASN A 250 -11.51 -1.99 -10.81
C ASN A 250 -10.19 -1.23 -10.92
N ALA A 251 -9.16 -1.61 -10.16
CA ALA A 251 -7.91 -0.84 -10.05
C ALA A 251 -7.30 -0.46 -11.41
N GLN A 252 -7.03 -1.44 -12.27
CA GLN A 252 -6.44 -1.22 -13.60
C GLN A 252 -7.37 -0.44 -14.53
N ARG A 253 -8.66 -0.77 -14.51
CA ARG A 253 -9.69 -0.15 -15.36
C ARG A 253 -9.88 1.33 -15.03
N LEU A 254 -9.94 1.67 -13.74
CA LEU A 254 -10.06 3.06 -13.27
C LEU A 254 -8.78 3.84 -13.58
N LEU A 255 -7.60 3.24 -13.36
CA LEU A 255 -6.32 3.85 -13.72
C LEU A 255 -6.28 4.21 -15.21
N GLU A 256 -6.63 3.26 -16.10
CA GLU A 256 -6.62 3.48 -17.55
C GLU A 256 -7.65 4.54 -17.98
N ARG A 257 -8.83 4.54 -17.36
CA ARG A 257 -9.88 5.54 -17.64
C ARG A 257 -9.44 6.98 -17.32
N TYR A 258 -8.68 7.18 -16.25
CA TYR A 258 -8.40 8.54 -15.74
C TYR A 258 -6.99 9.07 -16.01
N ARG A 259 -5.99 8.21 -16.22
CA ARG A 259 -4.56 8.59 -16.36
C ARG A 259 -4.22 9.60 -17.45
N THR A 260 -5.04 9.73 -18.48
CA THR A 260 -4.82 10.68 -19.60
C THR A 260 -5.50 12.03 -19.37
N THR A 261 -6.41 12.12 -18.40
CA THR A 261 -7.27 13.31 -18.18
C THR A 261 -7.11 13.92 -16.79
N HIS A 262 -6.49 13.19 -15.85
CA HIS A 262 -6.31 13.57 -14.46
C HIS A 262 -4.90 13.18 -13.99
N SER A 263 -4.39 13.88 -12.97
CA SER A 263 -3.20 13.43 -12.25
C SER A 263 -3.63 12.30 -11.31
N VAL A 264 -3.59 11.07 -11.80
CA VAL A 264 -3.90 9.88 -11.01
C VAL A 264 -2.71 8.94 -10.89
N PHE A 265 -2.68 8.23 -9.77
CA PHE A 265 -1.70 7.22 -9.44
C PHE A 265 -2.39 6.06 -8.73
N ASN A 266 -1.97 4.82 -8.99
CA ASN A 266 -2.36 3.67 -8.18
C ASN A 266 -1.11 2.98 -7.64
N ASP A 267 -0.96 2.91 -6.32
CA ASP A 267 0.26 2.40 -5.69
C ASP A 267 0.40 0.88 -5.83
N ASP A 268 -0.71 0.15 -5.79
CA ASP A 268 -0.73 -1.31 -5.95
C ASP A 268 -0.19 -1.74 -7.31
N ILE A 269 -0.44 -0.95 -8.36
CA ILE A 269 0.02 -1.20 -9.73
C ILE A 269 1.36 -0.50 -9.97
N GLN A 270 1.38 0.82 -9.91
CA GLN A 270 2.53 1.63 -10.35
C GLN A 270 3.60 1.72 -9.28
N GLY A 271 3.22 1.92 -8.02
CA GLY A 271 4.17 2.00 -6.89
C GLY A 271 4.89 0.68 -6.66
N THR A 272 4.13 -0.42 -6.62
CA THR A 272 4.66 -1.79 -6.49
C THR A 272 5.54 -2.17 -7.67
N GLY A 273 5.13 -1.79 -8.90
CA GLY A 273 5.98 -1.95 -10.09
C GLY A 273 7.30 -1.20 -9.96
N ALA A 274 7.27 0.07 -9.53
CA ALA A 274 8.45 0.92 -9.42
C ALA A 274 9.45 0.42 -8.36
N VAL A 275 8.99 0.06 -7.16
CA VAL A 275 9.87 -0.46 -6.10
C VAL A 275 10.45 -1.83 -6.46
N THR A 276 9.68 -2.68 -7.14
CA THR A 276 10.14 -4.00 -7.60
C THR A 276 11.21 -3.86 -8.69
N LEU A 277 11.00 -2.96 -9.65
CA LEU A 277 12.00 -2.62 -10.66
C LEU A 277 13.30 -2.11 -10.00
N ALA A 278 13.19 -1.18 -9.04
CA ALA A 278 14.36 -0.67 -8.32
C ALA A 278 15.15 -1.79 -7.60
N CYS A 279 14.43 -2.71 -6.95
CA CYS A 279 15.03 -3.88 -6.31
C CYS A 279 15.74 -4.80 -7.32
N ILE A 280 15.10 -5.08 -8.45
CA ILE A 280 15.68 -5.93 -9.50
C ILE A 280 16.89 -5.25 -10.15
N MET A 281 16.87 -3.94 -10.38
CA MET A 281 18.03 -3.21 -10.89
C MET A 281 19.22 -3.30 -9.92
N ALA A 282 18.99 -3.21 -8.60
CA ALA A 282 20.02 -3.43 -7.60
C ALA A 282 20.59 -4.87 -7.66
N ALA A 283 19.71 -5.86 -7.77
CA ALA A 283 20.10 -7.27 -7.89
C ALA A 283 20.87 -7.57 -9.19
N ILE A 284 20.48 -6.93 -10.30
CA ILE A 284 21.18 -7.01 -11.59
C ILE A 284 22.58 -6.40 -11.50
N GLY A 285 22.74 -5.30 -10.75
CA GLY A 285 24.06 -4.74 -10.45
C GLY A 285 24.98 -5.73 -9.71
N VAL A 286 24.43 -6.55 -8.81
CA VAL A 286 25.17 -7.61 -8.11
C VAL A 286 25.52 -8.77 -9.05
N THR A 287 24.58 -9.21 -9.88
CA THR A 287 24.79 -10.33 -10.81
C THR A 287 25.56 -9.93 -12.07
N LYS A 288 25.79 -8.63 -12.30
CA LYS A 288 26.45 -8.04 -13.48
C LYS A 288 25.78 -8.49 -14.80
N SER A 289 24.45 -8.53 -14.79
CA SER A 289 23.63 -8.97 -15.93
C SER A 289 22.82 -7.80 -16.51
N LYS A 290 21.84 -8.07 -17.37
CA LYS A 290 20.90 -7.06 -17.90
C LYS A 290 19.46 -7.43 -17.53
N LEU A 291 18.53 -6.47 -17.62
CA LEU A 291 17.10 -6.75 -17.41
C LEU A 291 16.58 -7.74 -18.48
N SER A 292 17.01 -7.53 -19.73
CA SER A 292 16.68 -8.31 -20.92
C SER A 292 17.25 -9.73 -20.97
N THR A 293 18.20 -10.06 -20.08
CA THR A 293 18.78 -11.43 -20.00
C THR A 293 18.11 -12.28 -18.93
N GLN A 294 17.19 -11.71 -18.16
CA GLN A 294 16.49 -12.43 -17.11
C GLN A 294 15.31 -13.24 -17.66
N ARG A 295 14.88 -14.23 -16.88
CA ARG A 295 13.62 -14.95 -17.08
C ARG A 295 12.79 -14.74 -15.82
N TYR A 296 11.66 -14.04 -15.97
CA TYR A 296 10.81 -13.59 -14.88
C TYR A 296 9.63 -14.55 -14.71
N VAL A 297 9.51 -15.13 -13.53
CA VAL A 297 8.26 -15.77 -13.10
C VAL A 297 7.57 -14.85 -12.11
N ILE A 298 6.32 -14.50 -12.41
CA ILE A 298 5.46 -13.71 -11.53
C ILE A 298 4.30 -14.61 -11.08
N PHE A 299 4.30 -14.94 -9.79
CA PHE A 299 3.30 -15.78 -9.16
C PHE A 299 2.24 -14.89 -8.48
N GLY A 300 1.05 -14.84 -9.07
CA GLY A 300 -0.02 -13.90 -8.75
C GLY A 300 -0.13 -12.83 -9.82
N ALA A 301 -1.10 -12.95 -10.72
CA ALA A 301 -1.28 -12.04 -11.85
C ALA A 301 -2.32 -10.93 -11.58
N GLY A 302 -2.53 -10.55 -10.31
CA GLY A 302 -3.42 -9.45 -9.89
C GLY A 302 -2.85 -8.05 -10.20
N SER A 303 -3.38 -7.01 -9.56
CA SER A 303 -2.95 -5.61 -9.76
C SER A 303 -1.43 -5.43 -9.62
N ALA A 304 -0.85 -5.94 -8.53
CA ALA A 304 0.59 -5.90 -8.27
C ALA A 304 1.40 -6.66 -9.31
N GLY A 305 1.04 -7.92 -9.61
CA GLY A 305 1.74 -8.74 -10.58
C GLY A 305 1.76 -8.12 -11.97
N MET A 306 0.63 -7.54 -12.39
CA MET A 306 0.54 -6.82 -13.66
C MET A 306 1.35 -5.53 -13.68
N GLY A 307 1.28 -4.74 -12.60
CA GLY A 307 2.11 -3.55 -12.44
C GLY A 307 3.61 -3.84 -12.53
N ILE A 308 4.06 -4.90 -11.85
CA ILE A 308 5.44 -5.39 -11.90
C ILE A 308 5.82 -5.84 -13.32
N ALA A 309 4.99 -6.66 -13.97
CA ALA A 309 5.24 -7.18 -15.31
C ALA A 309 5.41 -6.04 -16.33
N HIS A 310 4.47 -5.08 -16.33
CA HIS A 310 4.52 -3.92 -17.23
C HIS A 310 5.71 -3.02 -16.94
N GLN A 311 5.97 -2.69 -15.66
CA GLN A 311 7.08 -1.81 -15.30
C GLN A 311 8.45 -2.40 -15.65
N LEU A 312 8.63 -3.71 -15.47
CA LEU A 312 9.85 -4.42 -15.87
C LEU A 312 9.98 -4.51 -17.39
N ARG A 313 8.90 -4.85 -18.12
CA ARG A 313 8.89 -4.86 -19.59
C ARG A 313 9.27 -3.49 -20.15
N ASP A 314 8.68 -2.41 -19.64
CA ASP A 314 8.94 -1.06 -20.11
C ASP A 314 10.38 -0.64 -19.82
N ALA A 315 10.93 -1.07 -18.69
CA ALA A 315 12.35 -0.88 -18.38
C ALA A 315 13.26 -1.67 -19.34
N ILE A 316 12.92 -2.93 -19.68
CA ILE A 316 13.66 -3.71 -20.69
C ILE A 316 13.66 -3.00 -22.05
N VAL A 317 12.51 -2.48 -22.47
CA VAL A 317 12.38 -1.76 -23.75
C VAL A 317 13.21 -0.47 -23.73
N SER A 318 13.06 0.35 -22.68
CA SER A 318 13.66 1.68 -22.62
C SER A 318 15.15 1.67 -22.27
N ILE A 319 15.60 0.79 -21.39
CA ILE A 319 16.98 0.74 -20.89
C ILE A 319 17.85 -0.19 -21.76
N ASP A 320 17.36 -1.38 -22.09
CA ASP A 320 18.12 -2.37 -22.85
C ASP A 320 17.88 -2.29 -24.37
N GLY A 321 16.89 -1.51 -24.82
CA GLY A 321 16.61 -1.30 -26.25
C GLY A 321 16.01 -2.52 -26.95
N VAL A 322 15.36 -3.42 -26.20
CA VAL A 322 14.73 -4.64 -26.74
C VAL A 322 13.30 -4.32 -27.21
N PRO A 323 12.85 -4.81 -28.38
CA PRO A 323 11.47 -4.62 -28.83
C PRO A 323 10.45 -5.18 -27.83
N GLU A 324 9.31 -4.51 -27.66
CA GLU A 324 8.27 -4.90 -26.68
C GLU A 324 7.84 -6.37 -26.83
N SER A 325 7.65 -6.84 -28.06
CA SER A 325 7.28 -8.23 -28.33
C SER A 325 8.32 -9.25 -27.86
N GLU A 326 9.61 -8.90 -27.87
CA GLU A 326 10.69 -9.75 -27.37
C GLU A 326 10.86 -9.60 -25.85
N ALA A 327 10.63 -8.41 -25.30
CA ALA A 327 10.59 -8.20 -23.86
C ALA A 327 9.50 -9.05 -23.20
N ASN A 328 8.30 -9.07 -23.80
CA ASN A 328 7.17 -9.87 -23.32
C ASN A 328 7.50 -11.37 -23.20
N LYS A 329 8.34 -11.91 -24.09
CA LYS A 329 8.76 -13.32 -24.07
C LYS A 329 9.62 -13.70 -22.87
N GLN A 330 10.07 -12.75 -22.06
CA GLN A 330 10.86 -13.05 -20.85
C GLN A 330 9.99 -13.32 -19.62
N PHE A 331 8.68 -13.07 -19.71
CA PHE A 331 7.76 -13.16 -18.60
C PHE A 331 6.90 -14.43 -18.67
N TYR A 332 6.68 -15.01 -17.49
CA TYR A 332 5.86 -16.17 -17.24
C TYR A 332 4.97 -15.86 -16.03
N LEU A 333 3.72 -15.47 -16.30
CA LEU A 333 2.75 -15.12 -15.27
C LEU A 333 1.93 -16.36 -14.90
N ILE A 334 1.69 -16.55 -13.62
CA ILE A 334 0.91 -17.67 -13.08
C ILE A 334 -0.19 -17.09 -12.19
N ASP A 335 -1.43 -17.46 -12.45
CA ASP A 335 -2.58 -17.07 -11.62
C ASP A 335 -3.30 -18.32 -11.07
N LYS A 336 -4.48 -18.15 -10.45
CA LYS A 336 -5.30 -19.23 -9.91
C LYS A 336 -5.55 -20.38 -10.90
N ASP A 337 -5.63 -20.05 -12.19
CA ASP A 337 -5.88 -21.00 -13.28
C ASP A 337 -4.60 -21.59 -13.90
N GLY A 338 -3.44 -21.33 -13.30
CA GLY A 338 -2.14 -21.81 -13.76
C GLY A 338 -1.39 -20.77 -14.58
N LEU A 339 -0.39 -21.23 -15.33
CA LEU A 339 0.36 -20.39 -16.26
C LEU A 339 -0.58 -19.75 -17.31
N ILE A 340 -0.35 -18.48 -17.62
CA ILE A 340 -1.08 -17.77 -18.67
C ILE A 340 -0.62 -18.24 -20.06
N THR A 341 -1.44 -19.08 -20.71
CA THR A 341 -1.21 -19.61 -22.08
C THR A 341 -2.19 -19.04 -23.11
N ASP A 342 -1.92 -19.25 -24.40
CA ASP A 342 -2.83 -18.91 -25.51
C ASP A 342 -4.25 -19.49 -25.30
N SER A 343 -4.34 -20.78 -24.96
CA SER A 343 -5.61 -21.44 -24.65
C SER A 343 -6.33 -20.80 -23.47
N LEU A 344 -5.63 -20.45 -22.38
CA LEU A 344 -6.25 -19.84 -21.21
C LEU A 344 -6.82 -18.45 -21.55
N VAL A 345 -6.05 -17.60 -22.23
CA VAL A 345 -6.51 -16.26 -22.59
C VAL A 345 -7.61 -16.24 -23.66
N SER A 346 -7.80 -17.35 -24.39
CA SER A 346 -8.89 -17.48 -25.36
C SER A 346 -10.28 -17.65 -24.70
N THR A 347 -10.30 -17.91 -23.38
CA THR A 347 -11.53 -17.93 -22.59
C THR A 347 -12.00 -16.50 -22.26
N THR A 348 -13.31 -16.26 -22.24
CA THR A 348 -13.90 -14.93 -21.98
C THR A 348 -13.69 -14.41 -20.56
N SER A 349 -13.12 -15.23 -19.67
CA SER A 349 -12.90 -14.93 -18.26
C SER A 349 -11.55 -14.29 -17.94
N VAL A 350 -10.61 -14.23 -18.89
CA VAL A 350 -9.26 -13.69 -18.63
C VAL A 350 -9.20 -12.20 -18.94
N ARG A 351 -8.56 -11.44 -18.05
CA ARG A 351 -8.38 -9.99 -18.20
C ARG A 351 -7.48 -9.67 -19.39
N GLY A 352 -7.88 -8.69 -20.19
CA GLY A 352 -7.19 -8.35 -21.44
C GLY A 352 -5.73 -7.91 -21.25
N GLU A 353 -5.42 -7.33 -20.11
CA GLU A 353 -4.05 -6.94 -19.71
C GLU A 353 -3.05 -8.11 -19.65
N LEU A 354 -3.52 -9.36 -19.53
CA LEU A 354 -2.67 -10.56 -19.49
C LEU A 354 -2.23 -11.02 -20.90
N HIS A 355 -2.94 -10.63 -21.96
CA HIS A 355 -2.66 -11.09 -23.33
C HIS A 355 -1.22 -10.85 -23.81
N PRO A 356 -0.55 -9.72 -23.50
CA PRO A 356 0.83 -9.50 -23.93
C PRO A 356 1.82 -10.52 -23.37
N PHE A 357 1.52 -11.13 -22.22
CA PHE A 357 2.42 -12.04 -21.50
C PHE A 357 2.07 -13.52 -21.65
N ARG A 358 1.07 -13.85 -22.49
CA ARG A 358 0.67 -15.23 -22.74
C ARG A 358 1.79 -16.05 -23.37
N ARG A 359 1.83 -17.34 -23.04
CA ARG A 359 2.76 -18.30 -23.64
C ARG A 359 2.07 -19.17 -24.69
N PRO A 360 2.72 -19.47 -25.82
CA PRO A 360 2.22 -20.46 -26.77
C PRO A 360 2.01 -21.82 -26.10
N ASP A 361 0.87 -22.46 -26.34
CA ASP A 361 0.58 -23.80 -25.79
C ASP A 361 1.65 -24.83 -26.21
N SER A 362 2.23 -24.68 -27.40
CA SER A 362 3.31 -25.54 -27.91
C SER A 362 4.58 -25.50 -27.05
N GLU A 363 4.84 -24.42 -26.32
CA GLU A 363 5.96 -24.35 -25.38
C GLU A 363 5.75 -25.25 -24.16
N TRP A 364 4.52 -25.70 -23.91
CA TRP A 364 4.08 -26.43 -22.72
C TRP A 364 3.59 -27.84 -23.03
N GLU A 365 3.72 -28.31 -24.27
CA GLU A 365 3.49 -29.71 -24.61
C GLU A 365 4.36 -30.62 -23.73
N GLY A 366 3.75 -31.67 -23.17
CA GLY A 366 4.40 -32.61 -22.26
C GLY A 366 4.72 -32.06 -20.86
N ALA A 367 4.29 -30.83 -20.51
CA ALA A 367 4.42 -30.31 -19.16
C ALA A 367 3.61 -31.15 -18.16
N GLN A 368 4.11 -31.30 -16.94
CA GLN A 368 3.30 -31.86 -15.86
C GLN A 368 2.19 -30.87 -15.46
N THR A 369 0.96 -31.37 -15.43
CA THR A 369 -0.21 -30.61 -14.99
C THR A 369 -0.75 -31.19 -13.68
N ASP A 370 -1.49 -30.37 -12.93
CA ASP A 370 -2.28 -30.88 -11.80
C ASP A 370 -3.53 -31.64 -12.27
N GLU A 371 -4.37 -32.05 -11.31
CA GLU A 371 -5.62 -32.77 -11.56
C GLU A 371 -6.62 -31.97 -12.43
N GLU A 372 -6.50 -30.64 -12.47
CA GLU A 372 -7.33 -29.74 -13.27
C GLU A 372 -6.71 -29.44 -14.64
N GLY A 373 -5.59 -30.06 -15.00
CA GLY A 373 -4.90 -29.83 -16.26
C GLY A 373 -4.09 -28.52 -16.29
N LYS A 374 -3.82 -27.92 -15.13
CA LYS A 374 -3.14 -26.62 -15.03
C LYS A 374 -1.64 -26.79 -14.83
N VAL A 375 -0.84 -26.01 -15.57
CA VAL A 375 0.61 -25.94 -15.37
C VAL A 375 0.91 -25.07 -14.14
N ARG A 376 1.49 -25.66 -13.10
CA ARG A 376 1.74 -25.00 -11.80
C ARG A 376 3.18 -24.51 -11.65
N LEU A 377 3.41 -23.70 -10.62
CA LEU A 377 4.68 -23.00 -10.35
C LEU A 377 5.93 -23.89 -10.44
N LEU A 378 5.92 -25.06 -9.79
CA LEU A 378 7.09 -25.94 -9.79
C LEU A 378 7.47 -26.41 -11.21
N GLU A 379 6.48 -26.74 -12.04
CA GLU A 379 6.71 -27.17 -13.42
C GLU A 379 7.28 -26.02 -14.25
N VAL A 380 6.72 -24.82 -14.13
CA VAL A 380 7.24 -23.60 -14.79
C VAL A 380 8.70 -23.35 -14.39
N VAL A 381 9.01 -23.44 -13.10
CA VAL A 381 10.37 -23.22 -12.59
C VAL A 381 11.35 -24.27 -13.12
N LYS A 382 10.98 -25.56 -13.13
CA LYS A 382 11.83 -26.64 -13.66
C LYS A 382 12.11 -26.45 -15.15
N ARG A 383 11.09 -26.12 -15.94
CA ARG A 383 11.19 -26.05 -17.40
C ARG A 383 11.94 -24.81 -17.89
N ILE A 384 11.71 -23.66 -17.24
CA ILE A 384 12.26 -22.36 -17.67
C ILE A 384 13.56 -22.01 -16.95
N SER A 385 13.83 -22.62 -15.79
CA SER A 385 14.97 -22.27 -14.93
C SER A 385 15.04 -20.75 -14.72
N PRO A 386 14.03 -20.11 -14.13
CA PRO A 386 13.96 -18.66 -14.03
C PRO A 386 15.12 -18.09 -13.22
N THR A 387 15.49 -16.85 -13.52
CA THR A 387 16.50 -16.11 -12.75
C THR A 387 15.87 -15.18 -11.73
N VAL A 388 14.62 -14.76 -11.96
CA VAL A 388 13.83 -13.92 -11.07
C VAL A 388 12.49 -14.60 -10.79
N LEU A 389 12.16 -14.74 -9.51
CA LEU A 389 10.90 -15.28 -9.03
C LEU A 389 10.25 -14.26 -8.09
N ILE A 390 9.06 -13.78 -8.46
CA ILE A 390 8.33 -12.73 -7.75
C ILE A 390 6.99 -13.29 -7.29
N GLY A 391 6.69 -13.16 -6.01
CA GLY A 391 5.45 -13.59 -5.38
C GLY A 391 4.59 -12.39 -5.01
N CYS A 392 3.37 -12.36 -5.51
CA CYS A 392 2.36 -11.36 -5.18
C CYS A 392 0.95 -11.96 -5.28
N SER A 393 0.81 -13.21 -4.80
CA SER A 393 -0.42 -14.00 -4.96
C SER A 393 -1.23 -14.18 -3.67
N THR A 394 -0.72 -13.69 -2.54
CA THR A 394 -1.22 -13.93 -1.18
C THR A 394 -1.36 -15.40 -0.77
N ARG A 395 -0.71 -16.33 -1.49
CA ARG A 395 -0.73 -17.76 -1.18
C ARG A 395 0.50 -18.11 -0.34
N ALA A 396 0.29 -18.14 0.98
CA ALA A 396 1.32 -18.46 1.95
C ALA A 396 2.04 -19.78 1.61
N GLY A 397 3.38 -19.76 1.67
CA GLY A 397 4.21 -20.96 1.47
C GLY A 397 4.22 -21.51 0.04
N ALA A 398 3.74 -20.75 -0.96
CA ALA A 398 3.74 -21.20 -2.36
C ALA A 398 5.14 -21.46 -2.92
N PHE A 399 6.17 -20.76 -2.43
CA PHE A 399 7.56 -20.97 -2.81
C PHE A 399 8.16 -22.05 -1.92
N THR A 400 7.74 -23.30 -2.15
CA THR A 400 8.19 -24.47 -1.38
C THR A 400 9.70 -24.72 -1.53
N GLU A 401 10.27 -25.55 -0.65
CA GLU A 401 11.67 -25.96 -0.74
C GLU A 401 12.02 -26.54 -2.12
N GLU A 402 11.12 -27.32 -2.72
CA GLU A 402 11.31 -27.88 -4.06
C GLU A 402 11.37 -26.79 -5.14
N VAL A 403 10.50 -25.79 -5.06
CA VAL A 403 10.48 -24.64 -5.99
C VAL A 403 11.78 -23.85 -5.87
N VAL A 404 12.18 -23.52 -4.64
CA VAL A 404 13.39 -22.71 -4.39
C VAL A 404 14.66 -23.47 -4.79
N LYS A 405 14.75 -24.77 -4.48
CA LYS A 405 15.89 -25.61 -4.91
C LYS A 405 15.94 -25.79 -6.42
N ALA A 406 14.80 -25.97 -7.08
CA ALA A 406 14.74 -26.07 -8.54
C ALA A 406 15.24 -24.77 -9.19
N MET A 407 14.82 -23.61 -8.67
CA MET A 407 15.32 -22.32 -9.13
C MET A 407 16.84 -22.17 -8.90
N ALA A 408 17.33 -22.52 -7.72
CA ALA A 408 18.75 -22.43 -7.38
C ALA A 408 19.65 -23.40 -8.18
N ALA A 409 19.09 -24.51 -8.68
CA ALA A 409 19.79 -25.41 -9.59
C ALA A 409 19.98 -24.81 -10.98
N GLY A 410 19.03 -24.00 -11.45
CA GLY A 410 19.06 -23.33 -12.76
C GLY A 410 19.70 -21.94 -12.78
N CYS A 411 20.04 -21.37 -11.62
CA CYS A 411 20.59 -20.02 -11.49
C CYS A 411 21.63 -19.91 -10.37
N GLU A 412 22.80 -19.35 -10.66
CA GLU A 412 23.88 -19.19 -9.67
C GLU A 412 23.51 -18.22 -8.52
N ARG A 413 22.77 -17.15 -8.83
CA ARG A 413 22.34 -16.11 -7.89
C ARG A 413 20.84 -15.83 -8.10
N PRO A 414 19.94 -16.71 -7.62
CA PRO A 414 18.51 -16.55 -7.86
C PRO A 414 17.98 -15.29 -7.16
N ILE A 415 17.17 -14.51 -7.85
CA ILE A 415 16.49 -13.31 -7.29
C ILE A 415 15.09 -13.74 -6.86
N ILE A 416 14.82 -13.78 -5.56
CA ILE A 416 13.55 -14.28 -5.01
C ILE A 416 12.90 -13.18 -4.20
N LEU A 417 11.72 -12.73 -4.64
CA LEU A 417 10.98 -11.61 -4.06
C LEU A 417 9.60 -12.07 -3.58
N PRO A 418 9.45 -12.56 -2.33
CA PRO A 418 8.13 -12.87 -1.78
C PRO A 418 7.50 -11.58 -1.20
N LEU A 419 6.60 -10.96 -1.98
CA LEU A 419 6.11 -9.61 -1.75
C LEU A 419 4.71 -9.56 -1.11
N SER A 420 4.03 -10.70 -0.94
CA SER A 420 2.69 -10.71 -0.36
C SER A 420 2.67 -10.21 1.09
N ASN A 421 1.66 -9.39 1.40
CA ASN A 421 1.43 -8.79 2.70
C ASN A 421 0.08 -9.22 3.28
N PRO A 422 -0.08 -9.31 4.60
CA PRO A 422 0.94 -9.18 5.64
C PRO A 422 1.88 -10.41 5.71
N SER A 423 2.86 -10.42 6.62
CA SER A 423 3.90 -11.47 6.74
C SER A 423 3.36 -12.91 6.75
N GLN A 424 2.13 -13.15 7.19
CA GLN A 424 1.50 -14.48 7.23
C GLN A 424 1.16 -15.02 5.83
N LEU A 425 1.07 -14.15 4.82
CA LEU A 425 0.74 -14.50 3.44
C LEU A 425 1.97 -14.57 2.53
N VAL A 426 3.17 -14.45 3.11
CA VAL A 426 4.44 -14.50 2.39
C VAL A 426 4.61 -15.83 1.65
N GLU A 427 5.10 -15.79 0.42
CA GLU A 427 5.26 -17.00 -0.40
C GLU A 427 6.36 -17.93 0.15
N VAL A 428 7.38 -17.38 0.79
CA VAL A 428 8.44 -18.11 1.52
C VAL A 428 9.05 -17.21 2.57
N ASP A 429 9.35 -17.77 3.75
CA ASP A 429 10.14 -17.05 4.75
C ASP A 429 11.55 -16.77 4.19
N PRO A 430 12.05 -15.52 4.21
CA PRO A 430 13.37 -15.21 3.66
C PRO A 430 14.50 -16.01 4.31
N LYS A 431 14.36 -16.47 5.55
CA LYS A 431 15.31 -17.38 6.19
C LYS A 431 15.38 -18.71 5.44
N ASP A 432 14.23 -19.30 5.15
CA ASP A 432 14.12 -20.60 4.48
C ASP A 432 14.64 -20.51 3.03
N ALA A 433 14.25 -19.46 2.30
CA ALA A 433 14.78 -19.24 0.95
C ALA A 433 16.32 -19.09 0.94
N ASN A 434 16.88 -18.41 1.93
CA ASN A 434 18.32 -18.29 2.08
C ASN A 434 18.98 -19.63 2.43
N GLU A 435 18.39 -20.44 3.32
CA GLU A 435 18.90 -21.76 3.69
C GLU A 435 18.86 -22.74 2.51
N TRP A 436 17.72 -22.85 1.83
CA TRP A 436 17.51 -23.77 0.71
C TRP A 436 18.36 -23.44 -0.52
N THR A 437 18.77 -22.18 -0.67
CA THR A 437 19.72 -21.75 -1.72
C THR A 437 21.18 -21.79 -1.27
N GLY A 438 21.49 -22.19 -0.03
CA GLY A 438 22.84 -22.16 0.51
C GLY A 438 23.43 -20.74 0.55
N GLY A 439 22.60 -19.73 0.79
CA GLY A 439 22.95 -18.31 0.83
C GLY A 439 23.20 -17.65 -0.53
N LYS A 440 22.76 -18.30 -1.62
CA LYS A 440 22.92 -17.77 -2.97
C LYS A 440 21.82 -16.80 -3.37
N ALA A 441 20.64 -16.88 -2.76
CA ALA A 441 19.52 -16.00 -3.11
C ALA A 441 19.83 -14.52 -2.85
N LEU A 442 19.31 -13.67 -3.73
CA LEU A 442 19.14 -12.24 -3.53
C LEU A 442 17.68 -12.03 -3.14
N LEU A 443 17.44 -11.56 -1.92
CA LEU A 443 16.12 -11.52 -1.30
C LEU A 443 15.68 -10.08 -1.01
N ALA A 444 14.41 -9.80 -1.25
CA ALA A 444 13.70 -8.68 -0.65
C ALA A 444 12.23 -9.08 -0.46
N THR A 445 11.60 -8.59 0.61
CA THR A 445 10.26 -8.99 1.04
C THR A 445 9.31 -7.80 1.08
N GLY A 446 8.01 -8.04 0.93
CA GLY A 446 6.99 -6.99 1.07
C GLY A 446 6.78 -6.54 2.52
N SER A 447 6.82 -7.51 3.45
CA SER A 447 6.68 -7.29 4.89
C SER A 447 8.04 -7.34 5.60
N PRO A 448 8.18 -6.75 6.81
CA PRO A 448 9.42 -6.81 7.56
C PRO A 448 9.68 -8.20 8.14
N PHE A 449 10.93 -8.67 8.04
CA PHE A 449 11.43 -9.91 8.64
C PHE A 449 12.72 -9.66 9.43
N PRO A 450 13.04 -10.49 10.42
CA PRO A 450 14.36 -10.48 11.05
C PRO A 450 15.47 -10.71 10.03
N PRO A 451 16.68 -10.17 10.25
CA PRO A 451 17.84 -10.43 9.40
C PRO A 451 18.11 -11.94 9.22
N ALA A 452 18.21 -12.40 7.96
CA ALA A 452 18.63 -13.76 7.65
C ALA A 452 20.14 -13.94 7.87
N LYS A 453 20.61 -15.16 8.16
CA LYS A 453 22.06 -15.44 8.32
C LYS A 453 22.70 -15.84 6.99
N ARG A 454 23.81 -15.21 6.61
CA ARG A 454 24.66 -15.72 5.53
C ARG A 454 25.28 -17.06 5.93
N PRO A 455 25.68 -17.92 4.97
CA PRO A 455 26.45 -19.14 5.25
C PRO A 455 27.73 -18.88 6.06
N SER A 456 28.31 -17.68 5.92
CA SER A 456 29.45 -17.20 6.72
C SER A 456 29.14 -16.88 8.20
N GLY A 457 27.89 -17.02 8.65
CA GLY A 457 27.42 -16.67 10.00
C GLY A 457 27.11 -15.17 10.21
N LYS A 458 27.46 -14.30 9.25
CA LYS A 458 27.14 -12.85 9.29
C LYS A 458 25.69 -12.58 8.90
N ASP A 459 25.07 -11.56 9.49
CA ASP A 459 23.72 -11.14 9.10
C ASP A 459 23.68 -10.63 7.66
N TYR A 460 22.64 -11.03 6.93
CA TYR A 460 22.14 -10.38 5.73
C TYR A 460 21.43 -9.11 6.20
N LYS A 461 21.92 -7.94 5.79
CA LYS A 461 21.35 -6.65 6.19
C LYS A 461 20.37 -6.17 5.14
#